data_AF-A0A821RLK8-F1
#
_entry.id   AF-A0A821RLK8-F1
#
_cell.length_a   1.000
_cell.length_b   1.000
_cell.length_c   1.000
_cell.angle_alpha   90.00
_cell.angle_beta   90.00
_cell.angle_gamma   90.00
#
_symmetry.space_group_name_H-M   'P 1'
#
loop_
_entity.id
_entity.type
_entity.pdbx_description
1 polymer ?
#
loop_
_entity_poly.entity_id
_entity_poly.type
_entity_poly.pdbx_seq_one_letter_code
_entity_poly.pdbx_strand_id
1 'polypeptide(L)'
;MDVHFLRQNETVEDFYNRCNNLSNFDCSEEELLWWIMGSRRLPLKEIIPISIVLVVIFLTGVIGNVCLCVVIIRNPGLHTATNYYLFSLAVSDLLLLSFVIDDAYHAQYKLKFYVYDTLERNDKI
;
A
#
# COMPACT_ATOMS: atom_id res chain seq x y z
N MET A 1 -4.45 15.10 3.61
CA MET A 1 -4.67 15.01 5.07
C MET A 1 -6.14 15.28 5.29
N ASP A 2 -6.91 14.29 5.72
CA ASP A 2 -8.37 14.39 5.80
C ASP A 2 -8.78 15.28 6.98
N VAL A 3 -9.53 16.36 6.69
CA VAL A 3 -10.02 17.34 7.68
C VAL A 3 -11.34 16.94 8.33
N HIS A 4 -11.82 15.72 8.08
CA HIS A 4 -13.16 15.28 8.47
C HIS A 4 -13.33 15.13 10.00
N PHE A 5 -12.24 14.92 10.74
CA PHE A 5 -12.26 14.79 12.20
C PHE A 5 -11.91 16.09 12.94
N LEU A 6 -11.58 17.17 12.22
CA LEU A 6 -11.38 18.47 12.84
C LEU A 6 -12.72 19.17 12.99
N ARG A 7 -13.01 19.68 14.19
CA ARG A 7 -14.17 20.56 14.38
C ARG A 7 -13.96 21.85 13.58
N GLN A 8 -15.05 22.53 13.25
CA GLN A 8 -14.99 23.78 12.50
C GLN A 8 -14.16 24.81 13.31
N ASN A 9 -13.05 25.28 12.71
CA ASN A 9 -12.03 26.15 13.30
C ASN A 9 -11.03 25.52 14.30
N GLU A 10 -10.90 24.19 14.37
CA GLU A 10 -9.80 23.54 15.10
C GLU A 10 -8.57 23.32 14.23
N THR A 11 -7.39 23.48 14.85
CA THR A 11 -6.12 23.04 14.25
C THR A 11 -5.80 21.60 14.65
N VAL A 12 -4.85 20.99 13.94
CA VAL A 12 -4.35 19.64 14.27
C VAL A 12 -3.71 19.60 15.66
N GLU A 13 -3.11 20.72 16.11
CA GLU A 13 -2.52 20.84 17.44
C GLU A 13 -3.59 20.88 18.54
N ASP A 14 -4.70 21.58 18.30
CA ASP A 14 -5.83 21.62 19.23
C ASP A 14 -6.46 20.23 19.38
N PHE A 15 -6.61 19.52 18.27
CA PHE A 15 -7.06 18.12 18.26
C PHE A 15 -6.08 17.20 19.02
N TYR A 16 -4.78 17.34 18.78
CA TYR A 16 -3.74 16.58 19.49
C TYR A 16 -3.80 16.80 21.00
N ASN A 17 -3.94 18.06 21.43
CA ASN A 17 -4.00 18.42 22.84
C ASN A 17 -5.26 17.86 23.51
N ARG A 18 -6.41 17.88 22.84
CA ARG A 18 -7.65 17.27 23.36
C ARG A 18 -7.54 15.76 23.53
N CYS A 19 -6.92 15.06 22.59
CA CYS A 19 -6.79 13.60 22.64
C CYS A 19 -5.62 13.11 23.50
N ASN A 20 -4.65 13.95 23.89
CA ASN A 20 -3.51 13.57 24.75
C ASN A 20 -3.53 14.18 26.16
N ASN A 21 -4.47 15.08 26.47
CA ASN A 21 -4.55 15.68 27.80
C ASN A 21 -5.21 14.73 28.81
N LEU A 22 -4.40 14.17 29.71
CA LEU A 22 -4.86 13.21 30.73
C LEU A 22 -5.86 13.80 31.73
N SER A 23 -5.83 15.12 31.96
CA SER A 23 -6.74 15.79 32.90
C SER A 23 -8.11 16.08 32.31
N ASN A 24 -8.22 16.22 30.99
CA ASN A 24 -9.47 16.51 30.31
C ASN A 24 -9.51 15.86 28.92
N PHE A 25 -9.81 14.56 28.89
CA PHE A 25 -9.91 13.77 27.67
C PHE A 25 -11.29 13.95 27.03
N ASP A 26 -11.32 14.66 25.90
CA ASP A 26 -12.55 15.02 25.17
C ASP A 26 -12.45 14.57 23.70
N CYS A 27 -12.11 13.30 23.49
CA CYS A 27 -11.84 12.69 22.19
C CYS A 27 -12.62 11.36 22.07
N SER A 28 -13.25 11.10 20.94
CA SER A 28 -14.02 9.86 20.71
C SER A 28 -13.13 8.69 20.26
N GLU A 29 -13.61 7.45 20.35
CA GLU A 29 -12.84 6.27 19.91
C GLU A 29 -12.49 6.32 18.42
N GLU A 30 -13.38 6.84 17.58
CA GLU A 30 -13.16 6.98 16.14
C GLU A 30 -12.11 8.04 15.81
N GLU A 31 -12.09 9.16 16.55
CA GLU A 31 -11.06 10.21 16.45
C GLU A 31 -9.69 9.66 16.87
N LEU A 32 -9.63 8.91 17.98
CA LEU A 32 -8.40 8.30 18.49
C LEU A 32 -7.85 7.21 17.55
N LEU A 33 -8.71 6.33 17.04
CA LEU A 33 -8.31 5.28 16.10
C LEU A 33 -7.76 5.88 14.80
N TRP A 34 -8.35 6.96 14.30
CA TRP A 34 -7.86 7.65 13.12
C TRP A 34 -6.53 8.36 13.38
N TRP A 35 -6.33 8.95 14.57
CA TRP A 35 -5.05 9.53 14.98
C TRP A 35 -3.92 8.50 14.96
N ILE A 36 -4.16 7.30 15.52
CA ILE A 36 -3.15 6.25 15.64
C ILE A 36 -2.89 5.56 14.29
N MET A 37 -3.93 5.32 13.48
CA MET A 37 -3.81 4.58 12.22
C MET A 37 -3.52 5.44 11.00
N GLY A 38 -3.79 6.74 11.04
CA GLY A 38 -3.67 7.64 9.89
C GLY A 38 -4.69 7.34 8.78
N SER A 39 -4.66 8.15 7.71
CA SER A 39 -5.57 7.97 6.58
C SER A 39 -5.30 6.62 5.88
N ARG A 40 -6.32 5.76 5.83
CA ARG A 40 -6.29 4.43 5.18
C ARG A 40 -6.04 4.48 3.67
N ARG A 41 -6.05 5.66 3.05
CA ARG A 41 -5.92 5.86 1.62
C ARG A 41 -4.84 6.93 1.39
N LEU A 42 -3.62 6.50 1.09
CA LEU A 42 -2.66 7.43 0.48
C LEU A 42 -3.29 7.96 -0.82
N PRO A 43 -3.20 9.26 -1.11
CA PRO A 43 -3.76 9.81 -2.34
C PRO A 43 -3.11 9.09 -3.54
N LEU A 44 -3.92 8.73 -4.53
CA LEU A 44 -3.47 7.99 -5.74
C LEU A 44 -2.26 8.67 -6.40
N LYS A 45 -2.17 9.99 -6.30
CA LYS A 45 -1.08 10.81 -6.82
C LYS A 45 0.29 10.51 -6.19
N GLU A 46 0.34 10.05 -4.93
CA GLU A 46 1.58 9.66 -4.25
C GLU A 46 1.89 8.17 -4.45
N ILE A 47 0.87 7.32 -4.60
CA ILE A 47 1.05 5.88 -4.83
C ILE A 47 1.64 5.60 -6.22
N ILE A 48 1.21 6.33 -7.24
CA ILE A 48 1.68 6.15 -8.63
C ILE A 48 3.21 6.26 -8.76
N PRO A 49 3.88 7.34 -8.31
CA PRO A 49 5.33 7.46 -8.44
C PRO A 49 6.09 6.40 -7.63
N ILE A 50 5.61 6.05 -6.43
CA ILE A 50 6.23 5.01 -5.60
C ILE A 50 6.18 3.66 -6.31
N SER A 51 5.02 3.32 -6.91
CA SER A 51 4.85 2.11 -7.70
C SER A 51 5.82 2.08 -8.90
N ILE A 52 5.93 3.18 -9.64
CA ILE A 52 6.84 3.28 -10.79
C ILE A 52 8.30 3.04 -10.37
N VAL A 53 8.75 3.69 -9.28
CA VAL A 53 10.12 3.54 -8.78
C VAL A 53 10.40 2.10 -8.36
N LEU A 54 9.47 1.43 -7.68
CA LEU A 54 9.61 0.02 -7.29
C LEU A 54 9.71 -0.91 -8.50
N VAL A 55 8.91 -0.67 -9.55
CA VAL A 55 8.98 -1.43 -10.80
C VAL A 55 10.31 -1.22 -11.52
N VAL A 56 10.85 0.00 -11.53
CA VAL A 56 12.16 0.29 -12.14
C VAL A 56 13.29 -0.41 -11.38
N ILE A 57 13.29 -0.32 -10.04
CA ILE A 57 14.26 -1.04 -9.20
C ILE A 57 14.15 -2.55 -9.42
N PHE A 58 12.93 -3.07 -9.55
CA PHE A 58 12.70 -4.46 -9.87
C PHE A 58 13.31 -4.86 -11.22
N LEU A 59 13.05 -4.11 -12.30
CA LEU A 59 13.58 -4.39 -13.64
C LEU A 59 15.11 -4.31 -13.67
N THR A 60 15.69 -3.31 -13.01
CA THR A 60 17.15 -3.20 -12.88
C THR A 60 17.76 -4.33 -12.05
N GLY A 61 17.06 -4.81 -11.03
CA GLY A 61 17.45 -6.00 -10.27
C GLY A 61 17.45 -7.27 -11.12
N VAL A 62 16.43 -7.46 -11.97
CA VAL A 62 16.38 -8.60 -12.91
C VAL A 62 17.51 -8.53 -13.93
N ILE A 63 17.69 -7.38 -14.59
CA ILE A 63 18.73 -7.20 -15.61
C ILE A 63 20.13 -7.32 -14.99
N GLY A 64 20.33 -6.75 -13.80
CA GLY A 64 21.59 -6.83 -13.05
C GLY A 64 21.93 -8.25 -12.65
N ASN A 65 20.95 -9.02 -12.18
CA ASN A 65 21.14 -10.42 -11.81
C ASN A 65 21.42 -11.31 -13.04
N VAL A 66 20.75 -11.08 -14.18
CA VAL A 66 21.01 -11.81 -15.43
C VAL A 66 22.38 -11.45 -16.02
N CYS A 67 22.76 -10.17 -16.05
CA CYS A 67 24.09 -9.75 -16.51
C CYS A 67 25.21 -10.34 -15.64
N LEU A 68 25.05 -10.29 -14.32
CA LEU A 68 26.00 -10.91 -13.39
C LEU A 68 26.09 -12.42 -13.64
N CYS A 69 24.95 -13.08 -13.87
CA CYS A 69 24.90 -14.51 -14.20
C CYS A 69 25.63 -14.83 -15.52
N VAL A 70 25.45 -14.05 -16.59
CA VAL A 70 26.16 -14.24 -17.87
C VAL A 70 27.67 -14.05 -17.72
N VAL A 71 28.09 -13.08 -16.90
CA VAL A 71 29.50 -12.82 -16.57
C VAL A 71 30.10 -13.96 -15.73
N ILE A 72 29.33 -14.54 -14.80
CA ILE A 72 29.76 -15.66 -13.97
C ILE A 72 29.79 -16.97 -14.78
N ILE A 73 28.84 -17.20 -15.70
CA ILE A 73 28.80 -18.38 -16.60
C ILE A 73 30.03 -18.43 -17.51
N ARG A 74 30.65 -17.29 -17.82
CA ARG A 74 31.94 -17.22 -18.52
C ARG A 74 33.10 -17.83 -17.72
N ASN A 75 32.93 -18.14 -16.42
CA ASN A 75 33.92 -18.84 -15.57
C ASN A 75 33.30 -20.13 -14.97
N PRO A 76 33.46 -21.29 -15.63
CA PRO A 76 32.77 -22.54 -15.30
C PRO A 76 33.50 -23.31 -14.18
N GLY A 77 33.63 -22.70 -13.00
CA GLY A 77 34.42 -23.27 -11.88
C GLY A 77 33.63 -24.07 -10.85
N LEU A 78 32.33 -23.80 -10.62
CA LEU A 78 31.54 -24.55 -9.64
C LEU A 78 30.04 -24.61 -10.02
N HIS A 79 29.47 -25.78 -9.79
CA HIS A 79 28.15 -26.22 -10.21
C HIS A 79 26.95 -25.33 -9.83
N THR A 80 26.04 -25.30 -10.78
CA THR A 80 24.78 -24.58 -10.97
C THR A 80 23.63 -24.94 -10.00
N ALA A 81 23.86 -25.01 -8.69
CA ALA A 81 22.79 -25.35 -7.71
C ALA A 81 22.16 -24.14 -6.99
N THR A 82 22.82 -22.98 -6.97
CA THR A 82 22.35 -21.80 -6.21
C THR A 82 21.38 -20.89 -7.00
N ASN A 83 21.35 -20.97 -8.34
CA ASN A 83 20.74 -19.93 -9.18
C ASN A 83 19.23 -20.09 -9.48
N TYR A 84 18.65 -21.26 -9.24
CA TYR A 84 17.19 -21.44 -9.32
C TYR A 84 16.46 -20.73 -8.17
N TYR A 85 17.13 -20.60 -7.02
CA TYR A 85 16.58 -19.97 -5.82
C TYR A 85 16.43 -18.46 -5.98
N LEU A 86 17.43 -17.79 -6.59
CA LEU A 86 17.40 -16.34 -6.82
C LEU A 86 16.42 -15.93 -7.92
N PHE A 87 16.26 -16.73 -8.97
CA PHE A 87 15.22 -16.53 -9.97
C PHE A 87 13.82 -16.73 -9.37
N SER A 88 13.64 -17.78 -8.57
CA SER A 88 12.38 -18.05 -7.86
C SER A 88 12.01 -16.99 -6.82
N LEU A 89 13.00 -16.30 -6.23
CA LEU A 89 12.78 -15.19 -5.31
C LEU A 89 12.17 -13.99 -6.05
N ALA A 90 12.77 -13.58 -7.18
CA ALA A 90 12.26 -12.49 -8.01
C ALA A 90 10.87 -12.79 -8.62
N VAL A 91 10.62 -14.05 -9.01
CA VAL A 91 9.29 -14.48 -9.49
C VAL A 91 8.26 -14.50 -8.34
N SER A 92 8.66 -14.90 -7.13
CA SER A 92 7.76 -14.85 -5.97
C SER A 92 7.39 -13.43 -5.57
N ASP A 93 8.34 -12.49 -5.62
CA ASP A 93 8.07 -11.07 -5.33
C ASP A 93 7.12 -10.44 -6.37
N LEU A 94 7.25 -10.80 -7.65
CA LEU A 94 6.29 -10.38 -8.70
C LEU A 94 4.89 -10.94 -8.50
N LEU A 95 4.79 -12.22 -8.12
CA LEU A 95 3.51 -12.87 -7.85
C LEU A 95 2.85 -12.28 -6.60
N LEU A 96 3.62 -11.96 -5.56
CA LEU A 96 3.14 -11.27 -4.37
C LEU A 96 2.58 -9.88 -4.69
N LEU A 97 3.30 -9.09 -5.50
CA LEU A 97 2.87 -7.75 -5.89
C LEU A 97 1.61 -7.79 -6.75
N SER A 98 1.55 -8.73 -7.69
CA SER A 98 0.36 -8.94 -8.54
C SER A 98 -0.84 -9.38 -7.71
N PHE A 99 -0.66 -10.33 -6.79
CA PHE A 99 -1.72 -10.83 -5.93
C PHE A 99 -2.28 -9.77 -4.97
N VAL A 100 -1.42 -8.94 -4.37
CA VAL A 100 -1.86 -7.82 -3.50
C VAL A 100 -2.70 -6.82 -4.29
N ILE A 101 -2.31 -6.55 -5.53
CA ILE A 101 -3.03 -5.63 -6.41
C ILE A 101 -4.38 -6.23 -6.80
N ASP A 102 -4.42 -7.51 -7.19
CA ASP A 102 -5.65 -8.21 -7.56
C ASP A 102 -6.65 -8.28 -6.40
N ASP A 103 -6.18 -8.58 -5.19
CA ASP A 103 -7.04 -8.66 -3.99
C ASP A 103 -7.60 -7.28 -3.62
N ALA A 104 -6.79 -6.22 -3.78
CA ALA A 104 -7.22 -4.84 -3.58
C ALA A 104 -8.24 -4.38 -4.65
N TYR A 105 -8.04 -4.73 -5.93
CA TYR A 105 -9.00 -4.43 -7.00
C TYR A 105 -10.31 -5.18 -6.83
N HIS A 106 -10.25 -6.46 -6.44
CA HIS A 106 -11.42 -7.28 -6.22
C HIS A 106 -12.25 -6.74 -5.04
N ALA A 107 -11.61 -6.35 -3.94
CA ALA A 107 -12.26 -5.68 -2.82
C ALA A 107 -12.88 -4.33 -3.23
N GLN A 108 -12.19 -3.53 -4.05
CA GLN A 108 -12.72 -2.26 -4.55
C GLN A 108 -13.95 -2.45 -5.45
N TYR A 109 -13.95 -3.41 -6.37
CA TYR A 109 -15.10 -3.71 -7.22
C TYR A 109 -16.30 -4.18 -6.43
N LYS A 110 -16.10 -5.05 -5.43
CA LYS A 110 -17.17 -5.57 -4.58
C LYS A 110 -17.83 -4.45 -3.76
N LEU A 111 -17.03 -3.51 -3.26
CA LEU A 111 -17.52 -2.37 -2.49
C LEU A 111 -18.24 -1.35 -3.38
N LYS A 112 -17.73 -1.10 -4.60
CA LYS A 112 -18.40 -0.26 -5.60
C LYS A 112 -19.75 -0.84 -6.02
N PHE A 113 -19.82 -2.16 -6.22
CA PHE A 113 -21.05 -2.87 -6.56
C PHE A 113 -22.09 -2.82 -5.42
N TYR A 114 -21.66 -3.05 -4.17
CA TYR A 114 -22.55 -2.98 -3.01
C TYR A 114 -23.11 -1.57 -2.76
N VAL A 115 -22.27 -0.54 -2.94
CA VAL A 115 -22.72 0.85 -2.84
C VAL A 115 -23.69 1.20 -3.97
N TYR A 116 -23.44 0.75 -5.20
CA TYR A 116 -24.35 1.00 -6.33
C TYR A 116 -25.73 0.36 -6.11
N ASP A 117 -25.76 -0.89 -5.65
CA ASP A 117 -27.00 -1.61 -5.31
C ASP A 117 -27.77 -0.93 -4.15
N THR A 118 -27.04 -0.39 -3.18
CA THR A 118 -27.65 0.32 -2.04
C THR A 118 -28.20 1.69 -2.46
N LEU A 119 -27.55 2.38 -3.39
CA LEU A 119 -28.04 3.66 -3.93
C LEU A 119 -29.26 3.45 -4.83
N GLU A 120 -29.27 2.43 -5.69
CA GLU A 120 -30.43 2.09 -6.53
C GLU A 120 -31.65 1.65 -5.70
N ARG A 121 -31.41 1.09 -4.50
CA ARG A 121 -32.48 0.75 -3.55
C ARG A 121 -33.04 1.96 -2.80
N ASN A 122 -32.23 3.00 -2.55
CA ASN A 122 -32.69 4.21 -1.86
C ASN A 122 -33.34 5.22 -2.81
N ASP A 123 -33.01 5.21 -4.11
CA ASP A 123 -33.66 6.07 -5.12
C ASP A 123 -35.07 5.59 -5.51
N LYS A 124 -35.45 4.36 -5.12
CA LYS A 124 -36.79 3.77 -5.31
C LYS A 124 -37.74 3.90 -4.11
N ILE A 125 -37.38 4.68 -3.07
CA ILE A 125 -38.22 4.93 -1.88
C ILE A 125 -38.67 6.39 -1.85
#